data_AF-A0A7J2TQG3-F1
#
_entry.id   AF-A0A7J2TQG3-F1
#
_cell.length_a   1.000
_cell.length_b   1.000
_cell.length_c   1.000
_cell.angle_alpha   90.00
_cell.angle_beta   90.00
_cell.angle_gamma   90.00
#
_symmetry.space_group_name_H-M   'P 1'
#
loop_
_entity.id
_entity.type
_entity.pdbx_description
1 polymer ?
#
loop_
_entity_poly.entity_id
_entity_poly.type
_entity_poly.pdbx_seq_one_letter_code
_entity_poly.pdbx_strand_id
1 'polypeptide(L)'
;MLYEGTTLQHITQPTNKKEDKISKIIDRVLRQVFGEEATLLIYKHLENNYSLKRDDIAEKIELFARGLEDFLRSGAYVIERKILDDIYSSYGLLRRLDLEKIQEEYDFASQVKLLMRKA
;
A
#
# COMPACT_ATOMS: atom_id res chain seq x y z
N MET A 1 -37.00 18.72 34.95
CA MET A 1 -37.44 19.18 33.62
C MET A 1 -36.20 19.33 32.75
N LEU A 2 -36.20 18.60 31.63
CA LEU A 2 -35.38 18.69 30.40
C LEU A 2 -33.94 18.10 30.38
N TYR A 3 -33.72 17.33 29.30
CA TYR A 3 -32.55 16.58 28.79
C TYR A 3 -31.49 17.57 28.22
N GLU A 4 -30.23 17.27 27.89
CA GLU A 4 -29.60 16.34 26.91
C GLU A 4 -28.05 16.46 27.16
N GLY A 5 -27.14 15.50 26.96
CA GLY A 5 -26.87 14.71 25.75
C GLY A 5 -25.52 15.13 25.14
N THR A 6 -24.54 14.21 25.11
CA THR A 6 -23.33 14.17 24.23
C THR A 6 -22.28 15.30 24.38
N THR A 7 -20.96 15.07 24.29
CA THR A 7 -20.22 14.08 23.49
C THR A 7 -18.85 13.84 24.11
N LEU A 8 -18.46 12.56 24.23
CA LEU A 8 -17.07 12.15 24.46
C LEU A 8 -16.21 12.73 23.33
N GLN A 9 -15.30 13.64 23.67
CA GLN A 9 -14.24 14.03 22.77
C GLN A 9 -13.30 12.82 22.67
N HIS A 10 -13.56 11.96 21.69
CA HIS A 10 -12.57 11.07 21.13
C HIS A 10 -11.48 11.99 20.55
N ILE A 11 -10.51 12.32 21.40
CA ILE A 11 -9.21 12.80 20.97
C ILE A 11 -8.64 11.62 20.19
N THR A 12 -8.87 11.62 18.87
CA THR A 12 -8.07 10.82 17.96
C THR A 12 -6.64 11.30 18.14
N GLN A 13 -5.91 10.58 19.00
CA GLN A 13 -4.48 10.63 19.04
C GLN A 13 -4.01 10.57 17.58
N PRO A 14 -3.14 11.49 17.11
CA PRO A 14 -2.39 11.23 15.90
C PRO A 14 -1.58 9.98 16.24
N THR A 15 -2.05 8.83 15.78
CA THR A 15 -1.27 7.61 15.86
C THR A 15 0.01 7.96 15.14
N ASN A 16 1.10 8.02 15.89
CA ASN A 16 2.44 8.04 15.34
C ASN A 16 2.63 6.67 14.69
N LYS A 17 1.96 6.51 13.54
CA LYS A 17 1.91 5.30 12.74
C LYS A 17 3.31 5.22 12.19
N LYS A 18 4.16 4.43 12.85
CA LYS A 18 5.42 4.00 12.24
C LYS A 18 5.06 3.55 10.83
N GLU A 19 5.64 4.21 9.83
CA GLU A 19 5.46 3.80 8.44
C GLU A 19 5.61 2.29 8.34
N ASP A 20 4.55 1.64 7.85
CA ASP A 20 4.52 0.21 7.65
C ASP A 20 5.65 -0.21 6.70
N LYS A 21 6.22 -1.39 6.94
CA LYS A 21 7.34 -1.93 6.15
C LYS A 21 7.00 -2.00 4.66
N ILE A 22 5.75 -2.34 4.32
CA ILE A 22 5.24 -2.41 2.95
C ILE A 22 5.15 -1.03 2.33
N SER A 23 4.62 -0.03 3.05
CA SER A 23 4.60 1.37 2.56
C SER A 23 6.00 1.87 2.22
N LYS A 24 7.02 1.53 3.02
CA LYS A 24 8.43 1.86 2.73
C LYS A 24 8.97 1.16 1.49
N ILE A 25 8.61 -0.11 1.29
CA ILE A 25 9.03 -0.87 0.11
C ILE A 25 8.39 -0.27 -1.14
N ILE A 26 7.10 0.06 -1.09
CA ILE A 26 6.39 0.72 -2.20
C ILE A 26 7.04 2.05 -2.54
N ASP A 27 7.29 2.92 -1.55
CA ASP A 27 7.96 4.20 -1.78
C ASP A 27 9.34 4.03 -2.42
N ARG A 28 10.14 3.08 -1.92
CA ARG A 28 11.44 2.76 -2.51
C ARG A 28 11.31 2.33 -3.97
N VAL A 29 10.39 1.42 -4.28
CA VAL A 29 10.21 0.90 -5.65
C VAL A 29 9.78 2.03 -6.59
N LEU A 30 8.82 2.86 -6.20
CA LEU A 30 8.38 3.98 -7.02
C LEU A 30 9.53 4.96 -7.30
N ARG A 31 10.30 5.34 -6.27
CA ARG A 31 11.47 6.22 -6.43
C ARG A 31 12.56 5.62 -7.31
N GLN A 32 12.80 4.33 -7.20
CA GLN A 32 13.79 3.64 -8.04
C GLN A 32 13.40 3.61 -9.51
N VAL A 33 12.11 3.44 -9.81
CA VAL A 33 11.62 3.29 -11.18
C VAL A 33 11.39 4.65 -11.84
N PHE A 34 10.77 5.59 -11.11
CA PHE A 34 10.31 6.86 -11.66
C PHE A 34 11.15 8.06 -11.24
N GLY A 35 11.97 7.94 -10.20
CA GLY A 35 12.65 9.06 -9.55
C GLY A 35 11.74 9.83 -8.61
N GLU A 36 12.32 10.82 -7.92
CA GLU A 36 11.67 11.61 -6.86
C GLU A 36 10.43 12.35 -7.36
N GLU A 37 10.58 13.18 -8.40
CA GLU A 37 9.52 14.07 -8.88
C GLU A 37 8.30 13.31 -9.44
N ALA A 38 8.53 12.29 -10.27
CA ALA A 38 7.45 11.50 -10.83
C ALA A 38 6.75 10.64 -9.76
N THR A 39 7.47 10.19 -8.73
CA THR A 39 6.87 9.52 -7.57
C THR A 39 5.90 10.45 -6.83
N LEU A 40 6.25 11.73 -6.67
CA LEU A 40 5.35 12.72 -6.06
C LEU A 40 4.08 12.92 -6.90
N LEU A 41 4.16 12.87 -8.24
CA LEU A 41 2.98 12.95 -9.10
C LEU A 41 2.04 11.75 -8.91
N ILE A 42 2.59 10.55 -8.73
CA ILE A 42 1.81 9.34 -8.42
C ILE A 42 1.10 9.52 -7.08
N TYR A 43 1.82 9.94 -6.02
CA TYR A 43 1.19 10.16 -4.72
C TYR A 43 0.13 11.26 -4.75
N LYS A 44 0.37 12.35 -5.47
CA LYS A 44 -0.62 13.40 -5.65
C LYS A 44 -1.86 12.90 -6.39
N HIS A 45 -1.70 12.02 -7.38
CA HIS A 45 -2.84 11.38 -8.05
C HIS A 45 -3.64 10.50 -7.07
N LEU A 46 -2.96 9.66 -6.28
CA LEU A 46 -3.61 8.79 -5.29
C LEU A 46 -4.35 9.59 -4.21
N GLU A 47 -3.74 10.67 -3.71
CA GLU A 47 -4.36 11.51 -2.70
C GLU A 47 -5.59 12.26 -3.26
N ASN A 48 -5.47 12.87 -4.43
CA ASN A 48 -6.55 13.66 -5.02
C ASN A 48 -7.76 12.83 -5.46
N ASN A 49 -7.54 11.61 -5.96
CA ASN A 49 -8.60 10.81 -6.58
C ASN A 49 -9.13 9.71 -5.65
N TYR A 50 -8.35 9.25 -4.68
CA TYR A 50 -8.71 8.13 -3.80
C TYR A 50 -8.63 8.48 -2.30
N SER A 51 -8.30 9.73 -1.95
CA SER A 51 -8.01 10.13 -0.56
C SER A 51 -6.98 9.22 0.11
N LEU A 52 -6.03 8.71 -0.68
CA LEU A 52 -5.06 7.72 -0.24
C LEU A 52 -3.71 8.37 0.05
N LYS A 53 -3.37 8.48 1.33
CA LYS A 53 -2.07 8.96 1.78
C LYS A 53 -1.05 7.83 1.80
N ARG A 54 0.23 8.18 1.64
CA ARG A 54 1.36 7.23 1.67
C ARG A 54 1.33 6.28 2.86
N ASP A 55 1.07 6.80 4.06
CA ASP A 55 1.07 6.02 5.31
C ASP A 55 -0.13 5.06 5.42
N ASP A 56 -1.16 5.25 4.60
CA ASP A 56 -2.37 4.41 4.59
C ASP A 56 -2.34 3.34 3.49
N ILE A 57 -1.33 3.36 2.61
CA ILE A 57 -1.25 2.46 1.44
C ILE A 57 -1.34 1.00 1.84
N ALA A 58 -0.59 0.57 2.86
CA ALA A 58 -0.61 -0.82 3.31
C ALA A 58 -2.01 -1.28 3.76
N GLU A 59 -2.77 -0.41 4.43
CA GLU A 59 -4.13 -0.72 4.90
C GLU A 59 -5.17 -0.69 3.79
N LYS A 60 -4.94 0.11 2.75
CA LYS A 60 -5.87 0.35 1.64
C LYS A 60 -5.26 -0.07 0.31
N ILE A 61 -4.59 -1.23 0.31
CA ILE A 61 -3.80 -1.70 -0.83
C ILE A 61 -4.63 -1.89 -2.12
N GLU A 62 -5.92 -2.17 -2.01
CA GLU A 62 -6.83 -2.22 -3.18
C GLU A 62 -6.97 -0.85 -3.86
N LEU A 63 -7.07 0.22 -3.06
CA LEU A 63 -7.16 1.58 -3.59
C LEU A 63 -5.84 2.01 -4.21
N PHE A 64 -4.72 1.55 -3.64
CA PHE A 64 -3.41 1.74 -4.25
C PHE A 64 -3.33 1.05 -5.61
N ALA A 65 -3.68 -0.24 -5.71
CA ALA A 65 -3.64 -1.00 -6.95
C ALA A 65 -4.49 -0.33 -8.05
N ARG A 66 -5.74 0.00 -7.73
CA ARG A 66 -6.63 0.71 -8.64
C ARG A 66 -6.09 2.06 -9.07
N GLY A 67 -5.67 2.90 -8.12
CA GLY A 67 -5.16 4.23 -8.46
C GLY A 67 -3.84 4.19 -9.24
N LEU A 68 -3.03 3.17 -9.03
CA LEU A 68 -1.83 2.93 -9.81
C LEU A 68 -2.17 2.51 -11.24
N GLU A 69 -3.15 1.61 -11.42
CA GLU A 69 -3.68 1.21 -12.74
C GLU A 69 -4.32 2.39 -13.47
N ASP A 70 -5.08 3.24 -12.79
CA ASP A 70 -5.69 4.42 -13.41
C ASP A 70 -4.63 5.45 -13.86
N PHE A 71 -3.51 5.57 -13.12
CA PHE A 71 -2.41 6.47 -13.48
C PHE A 71 -1.47 5.93 -14.57
N LEU A 72 -1.08 4.66 -14.48
CA LEU A 72 -0.05 4.03 -15.34
C LEU A 72 -0.62 3.12 -16.43
N ARG A 73 -1.93 2.84 -16.38
CA ARG A 73 -2.59 1.84 -17.24
C ARG A 73 -1.89 0.49 -17.12
N SER A 74 -1.60 -0.16 -18.25
CA SER A 74 -0.88 -1.44 -18.29
C SER A 74 0.51 -1.39 -17.65
N GLY A 75 1.10 -0.20 -17.46
CA GLY A 75 2.35 -0.04 -16.74
C GLY A 75 2.26 -0.41 -15.26
N ALA A 76 1.07 -0.33 -14.64
CA ALA A 76 0.87 -0.64 -13.23
C ALA A 76 1.27 -2.08 -12.90
N TYR A 77 0.93 -3.03 -13.77
CA TYR A 77 1.27 -4.45 -13.60
C TYR A 77 2.78 -4.68 -13.38
N VAL A 78 3.63 -3.99 -14.15
CA VAL A 78 5.09 -4.11 -14.02
C VAL A 78 5.57 -3.60 -12.65
N ILE A 79 4.94 -2.53 -12.16
CA ILE A 79 5.27 -1.93 -10.86
C ILE A 79 4.78 -2.82 -9.72
N GLU A 80 3.56 -3.34 -9.78
CA GLU A 80 3.01 -4.29 -8.80
C GLU A 80 3.89 -5.53 -8.66
N ARG A 81 4.33 -6.10 -9.79
CA ARG A 81 5.27 -7.23 -9.80
C ARG A 81 6.58 -6.88 -9.11
N LYS A 82 7.17 -5.72 -9.42
CA LYS A 82 8.41 -5.27 -8.77
C LYS A 82 8.22 -5.04 -7.27
N ILE A 83 7.08 -4.50 -6.85
CA ILE A 83 6.74 -4.32 -5.43
C ILE A 83 6.69 -5.69 -4.74
N LEU A 84 5.99 -6.67 -5.30
CA LEU A 84 5.90 -8.02 -4.73
C LEU A 84 7.28 -8.68 -4.62
N ASP A 85 8.11 -8.59 -5.65
CA ASP A 85 9.48 -9.16 -5.64
C ASP A 85 10.33 -8.55 -4.51
N ASP A 86 10.26 -7.24 -4.33
CA ASP A 86 10.94 -6.53 -3.25
C ASP A 86 10.38 -6.90 -1.87
N ILE A 87 9.06 -7.07 -1.75
CA ILE A 87 8.41 -7.53 -0.51
C ILE A 87 8.91 -8.94 -0.16
N TYR A 88 8.83 -9.90 -1.07
CA TYR A 88 9.26 -11.27 -0.82
C TYR A 88 10.74 -11.35 -0.43
N SER A 89 11.58 -10.61 -1.14
CA SER A 89 13.00 -10.51 -0.83
C SER A 89 13.25 -9.96 0.58
N SER A 90 12.41 -9.02 1.04
CA SER A 90 12.50 -8.45 2.39
C SER A 90 12.05 -9.40 3.52
N TYR A 91 11.33 -10.49 3.20
CA TYR A 91 10.78 -11.45 4.17
C TYR A 91 11.53 -12.81 4.18
N GLY A 92 12.56 -12.97 3.34
CA GLY A 92 13.47 -14.12 3.29
C GLY A 92 13.18 -15.13 2.17
N LEU A 93 14.23 -15.84 1.72
CA LEU A 93 14.22 -16.70 0.51
C LEU A 93 13.19 -17.84 0.54
N LEU A 94 12.93 -18.43 1.71
CA LEU A 94 11.96 -19.52 1.88
C LEU A 94 10.53 -19.09 1.53
N ARG A 95 10.15 -17.85 1.87
CA ARG A 95 8.81 -17.33 1.51
C ARG A 95 8.66 -17.10 0.01
N ARG A 96 9.74 -16.74 -0.70
CA ARG A 96 9.70 -16.48 -2.13
C ARG A 96 9.29 -17.73 -2.93
N LEU A 97 9.81 -18.90 -2.56
CA LEU A 97 9.51 -20.19 -3.20
C LEU A 97 8.07 -20.68 -2.94
N ASP A 98 7.52 -20.41 -1.75
CA ASP A 98 6.12 -20.72 -1.45
C ASP A 98 5.13 -19.82 -2.20
N LEU A 99 5.56 -18.59 -2.53
CA LEU A 99 4.72 -17.56 -3.16
C LEU A 99 4.78 -17.59 -4.69
N GLU A 100 5.83 -18.12 -5.30
CA GLU A 100 5.87 -18.44 -6.73
C GLU A 100 4.75 -19.41 -7.15
N LYS A 101 4.32 -20.32 -6.24
CA LYS A 101 3.15 -21.19 -6.45
C LYS A 101 1.79 -20.48 -6.32
N ILE A 102 1.76 -19.31 -5.69
CA ILE A 102 0.55 -18.52 -5.37
C ILE A 102 0.31 -17.43 -6.43
N GLN A 103 1.34 -17.09 -7.24
CA GLN A 103 1.30 -16.02 -8.24
C GLN A 103 0.26 -16.23 -9.35
N GLU A 104 -0.25 -17.44 -9.56
CA GLU A 104 -1.28 -17.71 -10.57
C GLU A 104 -2.71 -17.57 -10.05
N GLU A 105 -2.92 -17.49 -8.72
CA GLU A 105 -4.26 -17.61 -8.12
C GLU A 105 -4.76 -16.34 -7.42
N TYR A 106 -3.87 -15.36 -7.14
CA TYR A 106 -4.22 -14.15 -6.38
C TYR A 106 -3.73 -12.87 -7.04
N ASP A 107 -4.58 -11.84 -7.04
CA ASP A 107 -4.20 -10.49 -7.45
C ASP A 107 -3.18 -9.84 -6.48
N PHE A 108 -2.61 -8.71 -6.90
CA PHE A 108 -1.60 -7.97 -6.12
C PHE A 108 -2.05 -7.65 -4.70
N ALA A 109 -3.26 -7.11 -4.54
CA ALA A 109 -3.79 -6.69 -3.25
C ALA A 109 -4.00 -7.88 -2.31
N SER A 110 -4.54 -8.98 -2.84
CA SER A 110 -4.69 -10.25 -2.14
C SER A 110 -3.35 -10.81 -1.65
N GLN A 111 -2.30 -10.76 -2.48
CA GLN A 111 -0.95 -11.21 -2.12
C GLN A 111 -0.34 -10.36 -1.00
N VAL A 112 -0.47 -9.02 -1.09
CA VAL A 112 0.00 -8.11 -0.04
C VAL A 112 -0.71 -8.35 1.28
N LYS A 113 -2.05 -8.52 1.26
CA LYS A 113 -2.84 -8.83 2.47
C LYS A 113 -2.43 -10.15 3.12
N LEU A 114 -2.13 -11.18 2.33
CA LEU A 114 -1.66 -12.47 2.86
C LEU A 114 -0.33 -12.31 3.62
N LEU A 115 0.57 -11.46 3.12
CA LEU A 115 1.85 -11.17 3.76
C LEU A 115 1.68 -10.41 5.07
N MET A 116 0.75 -9.46 5.13
CA MET A 116 0.44 -8.70 6.35
C MET A 116 -0.13 -9.59 7.47
N ARG A 117 -0.87 -10.65 7.14
CA ARG A 117 -1.42 -11.59 8.13
C ARG A 117 -0.38 -12.52 8.76
N LYS A 118 0.78 -12.68 8.12
CA LYS A 118 1.87 -13.59 8.53
C LYS A 118 3.10 -12.83 9.09
N ALA A 119 2.97 -11.53 9.32
CA ALA A 119 4.01 -10.65 9.87
C ALA A 119 3.66 -10.24 11.30
#